data_AF-A0A3A4X1E0-F1
#
_entry.id   AF-A0A3A4X1E0-F1
#
_cell.length_a   1.000
_cell.length_b   1.000
_cell.length_c   1.000
_cell.angle_alpha   90.00
_cell.angle_beta   90.00
_cell.angle_gamma   90.00
#
_symmetry.space_group_name_H-M   'P 1'
#
loop_
_entity.id
_entity.type
_entity.pdbx_description
1 polymer ?
#
loop_
_entity_poly.entity_id
_entity_poly.type
_entity_poly.pdbx_seq_one_letter_code
_entity_poly.pdbx_strand_id
1 'polypeptide(L)' 'MTHSGPVSKSVVKAHFRNHVSPGKVDFFESAGIDFVIGDRQGPFIWDLAGGKKLINCHCNGGVFN' A
#
# COMPACT_ATOMS: atom_id res chain seq x y z
N MET A 1 16.85 -3.72 -14.04
CA MET A 1 15.90 -2.98 -13.17
C MET A 1 16.57 -2.80 -11.83
N THR A 2 16.98 -1.59 -11.48
CA THR A 2 17.55 -1.30 -10.17
C THR A 2 16.45 -1.39 -9.12
N HIS A 3 16.50 -2.40 -8.25
CA HIS A 3 15.72 -2.42 -7.02
C HIS A 3 16.19 -1.26 -6.15
N SER A 4 15.43 -0.16 -6.16
CA SER A 4 15.64 0.95 -5.23
C SER A 4 15.55 0.41 -3.80
N GLY A 5 16.47 0.82 -2.92
CA GLY A 5 16.44 0.49 -1.50
C GLY A 5 15.13 0.90 -0.80
N PRO A 6 14.99 0.66 0.51
CA PRO A 6 13.69 0.79 1.19
C PRO A 6 13.13 2.22 1.07
N VAL A 7 12.09 2.38 0.25
CA VAL A 7 11.36 3.65 0.10
C VAL A 7 10.47 3.84 1.32
N SER A 8 10.48 5.03 1.92
CA SER A 8 9.61 5.33 3.06
C SER A 8 8.14 5.49 2.63
N LYS A 9 7.21 5.21 3.55
CA LYS A 9 5.77 5.43 3.31
C LYS A 9 5.45 6.86 2.92
N SER A 10 6.12 7.85 3.52
CA SER A 10 5.88 9.26 3.23
C SER A 10 6.20 9.60 1.78
N VAL A 11 7.28 9.03 1.22
CA VAL A 11 7.64 9.20 -0.19
C VAL A 11 6.59 8.57 -1.10
N VAL A 12 6.13 7.34 -0.79
CA VAL A 12 5.08 6.67 -1.58
C VAL A 12 3.77 7.46 -1.57
N LYS A 13 3.34 7.92 -0.39
CA LYS A 13 2.13 8.75 -0.25
C LYS A 13 2.24 10.06 -1.02
N ALA A 14 3.38 10.74 -0.95
CA ALA A 14 3.63 11.97 -1.69
C ALA A 14 3.55 11.77 -3.21
N HIS A 15 4.18 10.71 -3.75
CA HIS A 15 4.09 10.41 -5.18
C HIS A 15 2.66 10.09 -5.62
N PHE A 16 1.94 9.26 -4.88
CA PHE A 16 0.56 8.92 -5.21
C PHE A 16 -0.37 10.13 -5.12
N ARG A 17 -0.18 10.98 -4.10
CA ARG A 17 -0.90 12.25 -3.95
C ARG A 17 -0.70 13.17 -5.15
N ASN A 18 0.56 13.37 -5.55
CA ASN A 18 0.93 14.36 -6.57
C ASN A 18 0.62 13.92 -8.00
N HIS A 19 0.56 12.60 -8.26
CA HIS A 19 0.49 12.09 -9.63
C HIS A 19 -0.72 11.20 -9.92
N VAL A 20 -1.46 10.74 -8.90
CA VAL A 20 -2.57 9.78 -9.12
C VAL A 20 -3.88 10.26 -8.50
N SER A 21 -3.93 10.43 -7.18
CA SER A 21 -5.17 10.80 -6.50
C SER A 21 -4.91 11.41 -5.13
N PRO A 22 -4.91 12.74 -5.01
CA PRO A 22 -4.74 13.38 -3.72
C PRO A 22 -5.92 13.08 -2.76
N GLY A 23 -7.14 13.02 -3.30
CA GLY A 23 -8.34 12.73 -2.50
C GLY A 23 -8.35 11.34 -1.88
N LYS A 24 -7.76 10.32 -2.52
CA LYS A 24 -7.61 9.00 -1.91
C LYS A 24 -6.63 9.00 -0.75
N VAL A 25 -5.53 9.76 -0.84
CA VAL A 25 -4.59 9.91 0.29
C VAL A 25 -5.29 10.57 1.47
N ASP A 26 -5.99 11.68 1.22
CA ASP A 26 -6.74 12.39 2.27
C ASP A 26 -7.82 11.51 2.91
N PHE A 27 -8.55 10.74 2.10
CA PHE A 27 -9.55 9.79 2.59
C PHE A 27 -8.93 8.72 3.50
N PHE A 28 -7.87 8.04 3.05
CA PHE A 28 -7.26 6.99 3.86
C PHE A 28 -6.64 7.53 5.16
N GLU A 29 -5.99 8.70 5.11
CA GLU A 29 -5.41 9.33 6.30
C GLU A 29 -6.50 9.75 7.31
N SER A 30 -7.60 10.37 6.84
CA SER A 30 -8.73 10.74 7.70
C SER A 30 -9.47 9.52 8.27
N ALA A 31 -9.43 8.38 7.58
CA ALA A 31 -9.93 7.09 8.09
C ALA A 31 -8.95 6.38 9.04
N GLY A 32 -7.77 6.95 9.31
CA GLY A 32 -6.73 6.33 10.15
C GLY A 32 -6.02 5.15 9.48
N ILE A 33 -6.10 5.04 8.15
CA ILE A 33 -5.49 3.96 7.35
C ILE A 33 -4.13 4.45 6.82
N ASP A 34 -3.07 4.16 7.57
CA ASP A 34 -1.67 4.39 7.14
C ASP A 34 -1.01 3.08 6.67
N PHE A 35 -1.76 2.22 5.98
CA PHE A 35 -1.22 0.97 5.43
C PHE A 35 -0.79 1.16 3.98
N VAL A 36 0.51 1.00 3.71
CA VAL A 36 1.06 0.98 2.36
C VAL A 36 1.49 -0.44 2.07
N ILE A 37 0.95 -1.04 1.02
CA ILE A 37 1.28 -2.42 0.64
C ILE A 37 2.74 -2.48 0.20
N GLY A 38 3.55 -3.29 0.89
CA GLY A 38 4.87 -3.73 0.48
C GLY A 38 4.77 -5.12 -0.15
N ASP A 39 5.25 -6.14 0.58
CA ASP A 39 5.26 -7.51 0.09
C ASP A 39 3.88 -8.18 0.10
N ARG A 40 3.71 -9.15 -0.79
CA ARG A 40 2.52 -10.00 -0.86
C ARG A 40 2.91 -11.46 -1.06
N GLN A 41 2.27 -12.35 -0.30
CA GLN A 41 2.40 -13.80 -0.44
C GLN A 41 1.06 -14.47 -0.16
N GLY A 42 0.50 -15.14 -1.17
CA GLY A 42 -0.84 -15.74 -1.08
C GLY A 42 -1.90 -14.70 -0.71
N PRO A 43 -2.73 -14.94 0.33
CA PRO A 43 -3.74 -13.99 0.78
C PRO A 43 -3.16 -12.89 1.68
N PHE A 44 -1.88 -12.94 2.04
CA PHE A 44 -1.29 -12.02 3.00
C PHE A 44 -0.57 -10.86 2.31
N ILE A 45 -0.70 -9.69 2.90
CA ILE A 45 0.00 -8.46 2.53
C ILE A 45 0.73 -7.92 3.75
N TRP A 46 1.90 -7.36 3.52
CA TRP A 46 2.72 -6.73 4.54
C TRP A 46 2.75 -5.23 4.30
N ASP A 47 2.76 -4.50 5.38
CA ASP A 47 3.04 -3.09 5.38
C ASP A 47 4.47 -2.86 4.89
N LEU A 48 4.68 -1.85 4.06
CA LEU A 48 5.97 -1.49 3.50
C LEU A 48 7.05 -1.27 4.58
N ALA A 49 6.68 -0.81 5.78
CA ALA A 49 7.59 -0.64 6.90
C ALA A 49 7.87 -1.94 7.68
N GLY A 50 7.34 -3.08 7.25
CA GLY A 50 7.56 -4.42 7.82
C GLY A 50 6.80 -4.73 9.11
N GLY A 51 6.10 -3.75 9.70
CA GLY A 51 5.52 -3.87 11.05
C GLY A 51 4.12 -4.47 11.15
N LYS A 52 3.42 -4.68 10.03
CA LYS A 52 2.02 -5.17 10.05
C LYS A 52 1.75 -6.13 8.90
N LYS A 53 1.15 -7.28 9.22
CA LYS A 53 0.69 -8.29 8.27
C LYS A 53 -0.85 -8.34 8.32
N LEU A 54 -1.50 -8.30 7.17
CA LEU A 54 -2.96 -8.37 7.04
C LEU A 54 -3.37 -9.49 6.08
N ILE A 55 -4.58 -10.03 6.27
CA ILE A 55 -5.24 -10.91 5.30
C ILE A 55 -6.05 -10.04 4.34
N ASN A 56 -5.82 -10.19 3.04
CA ASN A 56 -6.59 -9.51 2.02
C ASN A 56 -7.97 -10.18 1.85
N CYS A 57 -8.97 -9.69 2.58
CA CYS A 57 -10.36 -10.14 2.47
C CYS A 57 -11.10 -9.59 1.24
N HIS A 58 -10.46 -8.68 0.49
CA HIS A 58 -11.03 -8.10 -0.72
C HIS A 58 -10.42 -8.79 -1.95
N CYS A 59 -11.25 -9.56 -2.66
CA CYS A 59 -10.93 -10.06 -3.98
C CYS A 59 -11.49 -9.07 -5.02
N ASN A 60 -10.63 -8.34 -5.73
CA ASN A 60 -11.04 -7.43 -6.81
C ASN A 60 -11.67 -8.21 -7.98
N GLY A 61 -12.95 -8.58 -7.88
CA GLY A 61 -13.70 -9.22 -8.96
C GLY A 61 -13.37 -10.70 -9.23
N GLY A 62 -12.53 -11.31 -8.40
CA GLY A 62 -12.22 -12.74 -8.48
C GLY A 62 -11.42 -13.12 -9.72
N VAL A 63 -10.10 -12.97 -9.66
CA VAL A 63 -9.16 -13.81 -10.41
C VAL A 63 -7.82 -13.75 -9.70
N PHE A 64 -7.42 -14.87 -9.12
CA PHE A 64 -6.04 -15.12 -8.74
C PHE A 64 -5.28 -15.55 -9.99
N ASN A 65 -4.07 -15.00 -10.12
CA ASN A 65 -2.85 -15.59 -10.70
C ASN A 65 -2.94 -16.23 -12.10
#